data_AF-A0A7W9XA76-F1
#
_entry.id   AF-A0A7W9XA76-F1
#
_cell.length_a   1.000
_cell.length_b   1.000
_cell.length_c   1.000
_cell.angle_alpha   90.00
_cell.angle_beta   90.00
_cell.angle_gamma   90.00
#
_symmetry.space_group_name_H-M   'P 1'
#
loop_
_entity.id
_entity.type
_entity.pdbx_description
1 polymer ?
#
loop_
_entity_poly.entity_id
_entity_poly.type
_entity_poly.pdbx_seq_one_letter_code
_entity_poly.pdbx_strand_id
1 'polypeptide(L)' 'MTTLYTVLEVCALLAVILIPLSGPQKKATKNSHEISNILVNEEGYLEYAVDHDTDQHHPVL' A
#
# COMPACT_ATOMS: atom_id res chain seq x y z
N MET A 1 -0.19 42.29 -5.58
CA MET A 1 -1.51 41.77 -5.15
C MET A 1 -2.30 41.20 -6.31
N THR A 2 -2.51 41.97 -7.37
CA THR A 2 -3.33 41.61 -8.54
C THR A 2 -2.84 40.35 -9.26
N THR A 3 -1.53 40.22 -9.50
CA THR A 3 -0.95 39.06 -10.20
C THR A 3 -1.14 37.75 -9.44
N LEU A 4 -1.01 37.78 -8.11
CA LEU A 4 -1.26 36.61 -7.27
C LEU A 4 -2.73 36.20 -7.31
N TYR A 5 -3.63 37.19 -7.32
CA TYR A 5 -5.06 36.97 -7.44
C TYR A 5 -5.42 36.27 -8.76
N THR A 6 -4.85 36.75 -9.87
CA THR A 6 -5.05 36.13 -11.20
C THR A 6 -4.54 34.69 -11.24
N VAL A 7 -3.36 34.42 -10.66
CA VAL A 7 -2.82 33.05 -10.60
C VAL A 7 -3.71 32.14 -9.76
N LEU A 8 -4.22 32.64 -8.63
CA LEU A 8 -5.11 31.87 -7.75
C LEU A 8 -6.44 31.53 -8.43
N GLU A 9 -6.99 32.50 -9.16
CA GLU A 9 -8.24 32.35 -9.91
C GLU A 9 -8.12 31.29 -11.02
N VAL A 10 -7.03 31.33 -11.79
CA VAL A 10 -6.75 30.33 -12.83
C VAL A 10 -6.55 28.94 -12.21
N CYS A 11 -5.80 28.83 -11.11
CA CYS A 11 -5.61 27.56 -10.40
C CYS A 11 -6.94 26.99 -9.87
N ALA A 12 -7.83 27.84 -9.34
CA ALA A 12 -9.13 27.42 -8.84
C ALA A 12 -10.02 26.86 -9.97
N LEU A 13 -10.05 27.52 -11.13
CA LEU A 13 -10.80 27.05 -12.30
C LEU A 13 -10.28 25.70 -12.80
N LEU A 14 -8.97 25.51 -12.82
CA LEU A 14 -8.37 24.22 -13.21
C LEU A 14 -8.69 23.10 -12.21
N ALA A 15 -8.67 23.40 -10.91
CA ALA A 15 -9.00 22.41 -9.87
C ALA A 15 -10.43 21.90 -10.00
N VAL A 16 -11.40 22.78 -10.26
CA VAL A 16 -12.83 22.40 -10.45
C VAL A 16 -13.01 21.42 -11.61
N ILE A 17 -12.18 21.51 -12.64
CA ILE A 17 -12.23 20.59 -13.80
C ILE A 17 -11.49 19.29 -13.47
N LEU A 18 -10.32 19.37 -12.83
CA LEU A 18 -9.45 18.20 -12.59
C LEU A 18 -9.94 17.28 -11.46
N ILE A 19 -10.63 17.82 -10.44
CA ILE A 19 -11.16 17.06 -9.31
C ILE A 19 -12.19 15.99 -9.74
N PRO A 20 -13.24 16.30 -10.52
CA PRO A 20 -14.21 15.29 -10.96
C PRO A 20 -13.62 14.33 -12.00
N LEU A 21 -12.62 14.76 -12.78
CA LEU A 21 -11.89 13.90 -13.73
C LEU A 21 -10.95 12.93 -13.01
N SER A 22 -10.37 13.35 -11.89
CA SER A 22 -9.62 12.48 -10.98
C SER A 22 -10.60 11.67 -10.14
N GLY A 23 -11.33 10.76 -10.81
CA GLY A 23 -12.16 9.75 -10.16
C GLY A 23 -11.38 8.96 -9.10
N PRO A 24 -12.04 8.07 -8.33
CA PRO A 24 -11.45 7.42 -7.16
C PRO A 24 -10.05 6.90 -7.50
N GLN A 25 -9.04 7.56 -6.94
CA GLN A 25 -7.65 7.23 -7.16
C GLN A 25 -7.53 5.82 -6.62
N LYS A 26 -7.54 4.84 -7.53
CA LYS A 26 -7.27 3.45 -7.17
C LYS A 26 -5.89 3.52 -6.56
N LYS A 27 -5.84 3.48 -5.23
CA LYS A 27 -4.60 3.13 -4.54
C LYS A 27 -4.12 1.92 -5.33
N ALA A 28 -2.91 1.96 -5.84
CA ALA A 28 -2.28 0.74 -6.25
C ALA A 28 -2.21 -0.08 -4.96
N THR A 29 -3.27 -0.81 -4.65
CA THR A 29 -3.25 -1.89 -3.70
C THR A 29 -2.18 -2.75 -4.30
N LYS A 30 -0.97 -2.64 -3.74
CA LYS A 30 0.10 -3.57 -3.96
C LYS A 30 -0.62 -4.90 -3.81
N ASN A 31 -0.79 -5.60 -4.92
CA ASN A 31 -1.48 -6.87 -4.94
C ASN A 31 -0.49 -7.83 -4.26
N SER A 32 -0.29 -7.64 -2.95
CA SER A 32 0.30 -8.62 -2.08
C SER A 32 -0.81 -9.64 -1.96
N HIS A 33 -0.89 -10.46 -3.00
CA HIS A 33 -1.37 -11.81 -2.88
C HIS A 33 -0.35 -12.53 -2.00
N GLU A 34 -0.21 -12.07 -0.75
CA GLU A 34 0.42 -12.80 0.33
C GLU A 34 -0.50 -13.99 0.52
N ILE A 35 -0.14 -15.07 -0.16
CA ILE A 35 -0.67 -16.40 0.13
C ILE A 35 -0.37 -16.56 1.62
N SER A 36 -1.38 -16.43 2.47
CA SER A 36 -1.19 -16.56 3.91
C SER A 36 -0.52 -17.90 4.15
N ASN A 37 0.63 -17.91 4.80
CA ASN A 37 1.46 -19.10 5.03
C ASN A 37 0.82 -19.96 6.14
N ILE A 38 -0.43 -20.38 5.91
CA ILE A 38 -1.26 -21.15 6.83
C ILE A 38 -1.45 -22.52 6.19
N LEU A 39 -0.98 -23.56 6.86
CA LEU A 39 -1.09 -24.96 6.46
C LEU A 39 -2.04 -25.70 7.41
N VAL A 40 -2.61 -26.81 6.96
CA VAL A 40 -3.41 -27.69 7.83
C VAL A 40 -2.48 -28.79 8.34
N ASN A 41 -2.37 -28.97 9.66
CA ASN A 41 -1.59 -30.04 10.27
C ASN A 41 -2.30 -31.41 10.12
N GLU A 42 -1.61 -32.51 10.43
CA GLU A 42 -2.17 -33.87 10.28
C GLU A 42 -3.41 -34.13 11.17
N GLU A 43 -3.60 -33.28 12.17
CA GLU A 43 -4.72 -33.32 13.12
C GLU A 43 -5.92 -32.47 12.64
N GLY A 44 -5.79 -31.80 11.49
CA GLY A 44 -6.85 -31.02 10.84
C GLY A 44 -6.96 -29.57 11.31
N TYR A 45 -6.00 -29.06 12.09
CA TYR A 45 -5.97 -27.68 12.56
C TYR A 45 -5.14 -26.77 11.65
N LEU A 46 -5.52 -25.50 11.55
CA LEU A 46 -4.78 -24.48 10.81
C LEU A 46 -3.59 -24.00 11.65
N GLU A 47 -2.38 -24.23 11.17
CA GLU A 47 -1.13 -23.75 11.77
C GLU A 47 -0.39 -22.83 10.80
N TYR A 48 0.26 -21.80 11.35
CA TYR A 48 1.15 -20.96 10.55
C TYR A 48 2.39 -21.79 10.21
N ALA A 49 2.74 -21.88 8.93
CA ALA A 49 4.01 -22.45 8.50
C ALA A 49 5.11 -21.49 8.95
N VAL A 50 5.56 -21.68 10.19
CA VAL A 50 6.76 -21.07 10.72
C VAL A 50 7.89 -21.64 9.87
N ASP A 51 8.33 -20.84 8.90
CA ASP A 51 9.64 -21.02 8.32
C ASP A 51 10.62 -21.04 9.50
N HIS A 52 11.35 -22.13 9.63
CA HIS A 52 12.30 -22.36 10.71
C HIS A 52 13.53 -21.46 10.47
N ASP A 53 13.34 -20.14 10.47
CA ASP A 53 14.38 -19.11 10.38
C ASP A 53 14.43 -18.29 11.68
N THR A 54 14.20 -18.99 12.80
CA THR A 54 14.67 -18.57 14.11
C THR A 54 15.78 -19.54 14.52
N ASP A 55 17.00 -19.01 14.59
CA ASP A 55 18.17 -19.48 15.37
C ASP A 55 19.43 -19.88 14.60
N GLN A 56 19.99 -19.02 13.73
CA GLN A 56 21.44 -19.02 13.50
C GLN A 56 22.05 -17.61 13.36
N HIS A 57 21.93 -16.77 14.39
CA HIS A 57 22.99 -15.80 14.68
C HIS A 57 24.18 -16.52 15.34
N HIS A 58 25.02 -17.19 14.54
CA HIS A 58 26.33 -17.63 15.02
C HIS A 58 27.31 -16.44 14.94
N PRO A 59 27.95 -16.00 16.04
CA PRO A 59 29.09 -15.10 15.95
C PRO A 59 30.29 -15.88 15.40
N VAL A 60 30.82 -15.41 14.28
CA VAL A 60 32.10 -15.86 13.70
C VAL A 60 33.24 -15.37 14.60
N LEU A 61 34.05 -16.30 15.09
CA LEU A 61 35.39 -16.05 15.64
C LEU A 61 36.42 -16.17 14.52
#